data_AF-A0A183Q4U6-F1
#
_entry.id   AF-A0A183Q4U6-F1
#
_cell.length_a   1.000
_cell.length_b   1.000
_cell.length_c   1.000
_cell.angle_alpha   90.00
_cell.angle_beta   90.00
_cell.angle_gamma   90.00
#
_symmetry.space_group_name_H-M   'P 1'
#
loop_
_entity.id
_entity.type
_entity.pdbx_description
1 polymer ?
#
loop_
_entity_poly.entity_id
_entity_poly.type
_entity_poly.pdbx_seq_one_letter_code
_entity_poly.pdbx_strand_id
1 'polypeptide(L)'
;MVRIVVKRGDQVFFMIERLSSTPVEELITEICEIYNGILKIHRICGEMEELAKHGVTLPPNMQGLTEEQICDLKLEDEWGKKCIPSGGYVECKDEIGRRNGVAPTEKMVEVLKRTIDESKQLVSRDLVKKDISIEKSVVREALMMLIGAVTIVYPMGLPPYDPIKLEFDNEEDLSGTYVST
;
A
#
# COMPACT_ATOMS: atom_id res chain seq x y z
N MET A 1 12.66 30.07 -9.92
CA MET A 1 12.22 28.83 -9.26
C MET A 1 12.77 28.81 -7.85
N VAL A 2 11.99 28.31 -6.88
CA VAL A 2 12.34 28.17 -5.47
C VAL A 2 12.28 26.68 -5.13
N ARG A 3 13.35 26.16 -4.54
CA ARG A 3 13.40 24.78 -4.03
C ARG A 3 13.07 24.77 -2.56
N ILE A 4 12.17 23.87 -2.18
CA ILE A 4 11.63 23.79 -0.83
C ILE A 4 11.83 22.36 -0.35
N VAL A 5 12.60 22.22 0.72
CA VAL A 5 12.87 20.92 1.36
C VAL A 5 11.99 20.79 2.59
N VAL A 6 11.16 19.75 2.60
CA VAL A 6 10.26 19.45 3.72
C VAL A 6 10.98 18.51 4.68
N LYS A 7 11.10 18.92 5.95
CA LYS A 7 11.80 18.18 7.00
C LYS A 7 11.05 18.26 8.33
N ARG A 8 11.28 17.27 9.21
CA ARG A 8 10.88 17.29 10.62
C ARG A 8 12.09 16.94 11.48
N GLY A 9 12.54 17.91 12.28
CA GLY A 9 13.84 17.80 12.97
C GLY A 9 14.97 17.63 11.95
N ASP A 10 15.77 16.58 12.13
CA ASP A 10 16.88 16.22 11.24
C ASP A 10 16.46 15.30 10.08
N GLN A 11 15.22 14.80 10.09
CA GLN A 11 14.72 13.93 9.04
C GLN A 11 14.17 14.76 7.86
N VAL A 12 14.78 14.57 6.70
CA VAL A 12 14.32 15.12 5.43
C VAL A 12 13.36 14.13 4.77
N PHE A 13 12.20 14.61 4.33
CA PHE A 13 11.20 13.77 3.67
C PHE A 13 11.29 13.86 2.15
N PHE A 14 11.06 15.04 1.58
CA PHE A 14 11.05 15.26 0.14
C PHE A 14 11.35 16.72 -0.19
N MET A 15 11.59 16.97 -1.48
CA MET A 15 11.86 18.30 -2.02
C MET A 15 10.87 18.61 -3.13
N ILE A 16 10.44 19.87 -3.24
CA ILE A 16 9.60 20.37 -4.34
C ILE A 16 10.20 21.64 -4.94
N GLU A 17 9.85 21.93 -6.19
CA GLU A 17 10.31 23.13 -6.90
C GLU A 17 9.10 23.93 -7.42
N ARG A 18 8.98 25.20 -7.04
CA ARG A 18 7.84 26.06 -7.44
C ARG A 18 8.27 27.45 -7.86
N LEU A 19 7.35 28.19 -8.49
CA LEU A 19 7.59 29.59 -8.83
C LEU A 19 7.63 30.42 -7.55
N SER A 20 8.44 31.48 -7.54
CA SER A 20 8.50 32.41 -6.40
C SER A 20 7.20 33.20 -6.21
N SER A 21 6.32 33.20 -7.21
CA SER A 21 5.01 33.84 -7.19
C SER A 21 3.91 32.95 -6.61
N THR A 22 4.18 31.67 -6.30
CA THR A 22 3.16 30.74 -5.77
C THR A 22 2.71 31.18 -4.37
N PRO A 23 1.40 31.35 -4.12
CA PRO A 23 0.87 31.66 -2.81
C PRO A 23 1.22 30.60 -1.76
N VAL A 24 1.49 31.03 -0.53
CA VAL A 24 1.86 30.13 0.58
C VAL A 24 0.76 29.13 0.92
N GLU A 25 -0.50 29.53 0.81
CA GLU A 25 -1.65 28.65 1.09
C GLU A 25 -1.77 27.49 0.07
N GLU A 26 -1.61 27.79 -1.21
CA GLU A 26 -1.55 26.77 -2.28
C GLU A 26 -0.35 25.83 -2.08
N LEU A 27 0.79 26.39 -1.71
CA LEU A 27 2.01 25.64 -1.44
C LEU A 27 1.84 24.67 -0.26
N ILE A 28 1.24 25.11 0.84
CA ILE A 28 0.98 24.25 2.01
C ILE A 28 0.05 23.10 1.62
N THR A 29 -1.04 23.41 0.90
CA THR A 29 -2.02 22.41 0.46
C THR A 29 -1.35 21.35 -0.41
N GLU A 30 -0.53 21.77 -1.36
CA GLU A 30 0.24 20.87 -2.22
C GLU A 30 1.25 20.01 -1.46
N ILE A 31 2.00 20.59 -0.51
CA ILE A 31 2.92 19.84 0.34
C ILE A 31 2.17 18.77 1.13
N CYS A 32 1.02 19.12 1.71
CA CYS A 32 0.19 18.18 2.47
C CYS A 32 -0.32 17.04 1.57
N GLU A 33 -0.80 17.33 0.37
CA GLU A 33 -1.25 16.30 -0.58
C GLU A 33 -0.13 15.34 -0.98
N ILE A 34 1.06 15.87 -1.33
CA ILE A 34 2.23 15.05 -1.68
C ILE A 34 2.63 14.19 -0.49
N TYR A 35 2.74 14.77 0.71
CA TYR A 35 3.13 14.04 1.90
C TYR A 35 2.14 12.92 2.25
N ASN A 36 0.84 13.21 2.22
CA ASN A 36 -0.21 12.22 2.47
C ASN A 36 -0.18 11.09 1.43
N GLY A 37 0.04 11.42 0.16
CA GLY A 37 0.19 10.42 -0.90
C GLY A 37 1.43 9.53 -0.72
N ILE A 38 2.56 10.08 -0.28
CA ILE A 38 3.77 9.30 0.06
C ILE A 38 3.46 8.33 1.21
N LEU A 39 2.81 8.81 2.28
CA LEU A 39 2.42 7.96 3.41
C LEU A 39 1.48 6.82 2.95
N LYS A 40 0.53 7.14 2.08
CA LYS A 40 -0.39 6.16 1.48
C LYS A 40 0.33 5.08 0.69
N ILE A 41 1.29 5.46 -0.16
CA ILE A 41 2.15 4.52 -0.89
C ILE A 41 2.89 3.59 0.08
N HIS A 42 3.46 4.13 1.16
CA HIS A 42 4.17 3.30 2.14
C HIS A 42 3.25 2.29 2.85
N ARG A 43 2.03 2.68 3.23
CA ARG A 43 1.05 1.76 3.84
C ARG A 43 0.65 0.64 2.87
N ILE A 44 0.31 1.00 1.62
CA ILE A 44 -0.04 0.05 0.57
C ILE A 44 1.12 -0.92 0.33
N CYS A 45 2.35 -0.42 0.20
CA CYS A 45 3.53 -1.27 -0.01
C CYS A 45 3.71 -2.28 1.13
N GLY A 46 3.54 -1.86 2.39
CA GLY A 46 3.63 -2.77 3.54
C GLY A 46 2.56 -3.87 3.50
N GLU A 47 1.32 -3.52 3.17
CA GLU A 47 0.24 -4.51 3.05
C GLU A 47 0.40 -5.41 1.82
N MET A 48 0.95 -4.91 0.71
CA MET A 48 1.25 -5.74 -0.47
C MET A 48 2.37 -6.75 -0.22
N GLU A 49 3.32 -6.46 0.67
CA GLU A 49 4.33 -7.45 1.09
C GLU A 49 3.68 -8.63 1.81
N GLU A 50 2.70 -8.37 2.68
CA GLU A 50 1.95 -9.40 3.39
C GLU A 50 0.99 -10.15 2.45
N LEU A 51 0.37 -9.45 1.49
CA LEU A 51 -0.41 -10.06 0.41
C LEU A 51 0.44 -11.05 -0.40
N ALA A 52 1.68 -10.68 -0.72
CA ALA A 52 2.59 -11.53 -1.47
C ALA A 52 3.02 -12.78 -0.69
N LYS A 53 3.07 -12.73 0.66
CA LYS A 53 3.46 -13.87 1.50
C LYS A 53 2.31 -14.80 1.85
N HIS A 54 1.14 -14.25 2.15
CA HIS A 54 0.06 -14.96 2.83
C HIS A 54 -1.29 -14.88 2.11
N GLY A 55 -1.39 -14.15 1.00
CA GLY A 55 -2.65 -14.01 0.27
C GLY A 55 -3.58 -12.95 0.84
N VAL A 56 -4.86 -13.03 0.47
CA VAL A 56 -5.84 -11.97 0.82
C VAL A 56 -6.19 -11.98 2.31
N THR A 57 -6.64 -10.84 2.80
CA THR A 57 -7.10 -10.71 4.18
C THR A 57 -8.33 -11.59 4.44
N LEU A 58 -8.41 -12.21 5.61
CA LEU A 58 -9.61 -12.94 6.05
C LEU A 58 -10.76 -11.99 6.41
N PRO A 59 -12.01 -12.44 6.35
CA PRO A 59 -13.14 -11.70 6.87
C PRO A 59 -12.91 -11.24 8.34
N PRO A 60 -13.31 -10.02 8.73
CA PRO A 60 -13.06 -9.49 10.08
C PRO A 60 -13.59 -10.37 11.23
N ASN A 61 -14.65 -11.14 10.99
CA ASN A 61 -15.22 -12.10 11.93
C ASN A 61 -14.44 -13.42 12.05
N MET A 62 -13.46 -13.66 11.19
CA MET A 62 -12.59 -14.85 11.18
C MET A 62 -11.16 -14.56 11.61
N GLN A 63 -10.74 -13.28 11.60
CA GLN A 63 -9.37 -12.90 11.96
C GLN A 63 -9.05 -13.23 13.42
N GLY A 64 -7.90 -13.84 13.66
CA GLY A 64 -7.42 -14.22 15.00
C GLY A 64 -8.16 -15.40 15.65
N LEU A 65 -9.07 -16.06 14.93
CA LEU A 65 -9.69 -17.31 15.38
C LEU A 65 -8.85 -18.52 14.97
N THR A 66 -8.87 -19.55 15.80
CA THR A 66 -8.28 -20.85 15.46
C THR A 66 -9.14 -21.61 14.44
N GLU A 67 -8.54 -22.56 13.73
CA GLU A 67 -9.26 -23.41 12.76
C GLU A 67 -10.42 -24.19 13.41
N GLU A 68 -10.25 -24.61 14.67
CA GLU A 68 -11.29 -25.27 15.46
C GLU A 68 -12.49 -24.33 15.70
N GLN A 69 -12.24 -23.09 16.13
CA GLN A 69 -13.30 -22.10 16.35
C GLN A 69 -14.02 -21.73 15.06
N ILE A 70 -13.31 -21.64 13.93
CA ILE A 70 -13.91 -21.38 12.62
C ILE A 70 -14.85 -22.54 12.23
N CYS A 71 -14.43 -23.78 12.46
CA CYS A 71 -15.24 -24.97 12.20
C CYS A 71 -16.50 -25.01 13.08
N ASP A 72 -16.34 -24.76 14.38
CA ASP A 72 -17.45 -24.75 15.35
C ASP A 72 -18.47 -23.67 15.05
N LEU A 73 -18.00 -22.47 14.67
CA LEU A 73 -18.84 -21.34 14.28
C LEU A 73 -19.37 -21.43 12.84
N LYS A 74 -18.94 -22.44 12.08
CA LYS A 74 -19.31 -22.65 10.67
C LYS A 74 -19.08 -21.42 9.80
N LEU A 75 -17.98 -20.71 10.05
CA LEU A 75 -17.62 -19.54 9.27
C LEU A 75 -16.94 -19.97 7.97
N GLU A 76 -17.38 -19.40 6.86
CA GLU A 76 -16.81 -19.65 5.53
C GLU A 76 -16.21 -18.39 4.93
N ASP A 77 -15.01 -18.53 4.37
CA ASP A 77 -14.40 -17.47 3.57
C ASP A 77 -14.96 -17.50 2.13
N GLU A 78 -16.01 -16.72 1.89
CA GLU A 78 -16.60 -16.55 0.56
C GLU A 78 -15.67 -15.82 -0.41
N TRP A 79 -14.78 -14.97 0.10
CA TRP A 79 -13.90 -14.14 -0.72
C TRP A 79 -12.64 -14.88 -1.13
N GLY A 80 -12.10 -15.77 -0.30
CA GLY A 80 -10.99 -16.65 -0.67
C GLY A 80 -11.28 -17.50 -1.91
N LYS A 81 -12.54 -17.88 -2.15
CA LYS A 81 -12.96 -18.59 -3.37
C LYS A 81 -13.07 -17.69 -4.60
N LYS A 82 -13.28 -16.39 -4.42
CA LYS A 82 -13.45 -15.41 -5.51
C LYS A 82 -12.12 -14.73 -5.89
N CYS A 83 -11.32 -14.39 -4.88
CA CYS A 83 -10.06 -13.67 -5.00
C CYS A 83 -8.89 -14.64 -5.14
N ILE A 84 -8.89 -15.41 -6.22
CA ILE A 84 -7.81 -16.36 -6.52
C ILE A 84 -6.71 -15.64 -7.32
N PRO A 85 -5.44 -15.77 -6.92
CA PRO A 85 -4.34 -15.18 -7.66
C PRO A 85 -4.19 -15.80 -9.05
N SER A 86 -3.77 -14.96 -10.01
CA SER A 86 -3.45 -15.35 -11.37
C SER A 86 -2.37 -16.44 -11.39
N GLY A 87 -2.65 -17.54 -12.10
CA GLY A 87 -1.69 -18.65 -12.22
C GLY A 87 -1.68 -19.65 -11.06
N GLY A 88 -2.65 -19.57 -10.15
CA GLY A 88 -2.79 -20.50 -9.02
C GLY A 88 -2.19 -19.95 -7.73
N TYR A 89 -2.18 -20.77 -6.68
CA TYR A 89 -1.76 -20.38 -5.33
C TYR A 89 -0.78 -21.37 -4.70
N VAL A 90 -0.08 -20.90 -3.68
CA VAL A 90 0.77 -21.68 -2.79
C VAL A 90 0.25 -21.50 -1.36
N GLU A 91 0.13 -22.58 -0.60
CA GLU A 91 -0.29 -22.49 0.79
C GLU A 91 0.86 -22.00 1.67
N CYS A 92 0.66 -20.85 2.31
CA CYS A 92 1.60 -20.24 3.23
C CYS A 92 0.81 -19.58 4.36
N LYS A 93 0.55 -20.35 5.43
CA LYS A 93 -0.26 -19.90 6.56
C LYS A 93 0.32 -18.66 7.23
N ASP A 94 -0.57 -17.76 7.61
CA ASP A 94 -0.24 -16.60 8.43
C ASP A 94 -0.29 -16.99 9.91
N GLU A 95 0.83 -16.85 10.62
CA GLU A 95 0.92 -17.18 12.05
C GLU A 95 0.01 -16.29 12.92
N ILE A 96 -0.31 -15.09 12.44
CA ILE A 96 -1.15 -14.12 13.13
C ILE A 96 -2.64 -14.41 12.87
N GLY A 97 -2.96 -15.17 11.82
CA GLY A 97 -4.34 -15.48 11.43
C GLY A 97 -5.12 -14.28 10.90
N ARG A 98 -4.44 -13.33 10.25
CA ARG A 98 -5.05 -12.15 9.61
C ARG A 98 -5.37 -12.40 8.14
N ARG A 99 -4.51 -13.15 7.43
CA ARG A 99 -4.65 -13.51 6.02
C ARG A 99 -5.00 -14.99 5.85
N ASN A 100 -5.57 -15.34 4.70
CA ASN A 100 -6.14 -16.67 4.47
C ASN A 100 -5.11 -17.77 4.20
N GLY A 101 -3.85 -17.40 4.02
CA GLY A 101 -2.75 -18.32 3.75
C GLY A 101 -2.68 -18.83 2.31
N VAL A 102 -3.45 -18.23 1.39
CA VAL A 102 -3.51 -18.59 -0.02
C VAL A 102 -2.65 -17.61 -0.82
N ALA A 103 -1.33 -17.81 -0.79
CA ALA A 103 -0.35 -16.90 -1.37
C ALA A 103 -0.27 -17.02 -2.91
N PRO A 104 0.09 -15.95 -3.63
CA PRO A 104 0.38 -16.02 -5.07
C PRO A 104 1.57 -16.92 -5.40
N THR A 105 1.65 -17.38 -6.65
CA THR A 105 2.83 -18.09 -7.16
C THR A 105 4.09 -17.22 -7.15
N GLU A 106 5.28 -17.83 -7.12
CA GLU A 106 6.57 -17.12 -7.08
C GLU A 106 6.70 -16.04 -8.16
N LYS A 107 6.23 -16.32 -9.39
CA LYS A 107 6.24 -15.35 -10.50
C LYS A 107 5.38 -14.12 -10.21
N MET A 108 4.22 -14.31 -9.61
CA MET A 108 3.32 -13.20 -9.26
C MET A 108 3.82 -12.44 -8.02
N VAL A 109 4.44 -13.14 -7.08
CA VAL A 109 5.15 -12.53 -5.95
C VAL A 109 6.28 -11.63 -6.44
N GLU A 110 7.04 -12.06 -7.45
CA GLU A 110 8.09 -11.24 -8.06
C GLU A 110 7.53 -9.97 -8.71
N VAL A 111 6.37 -10.05 -9.40
CA VAL A 111 5.68 -8.88 -9.94
C VAL A 111 5.32 -7.89 -8.83
N LEU A 112 4.71 -8.35 -7.73
CA LEU A 112 4.37 -7.49 -6.59
C LEU A 112 5.62 -6.86 -5.99
N LYS A 113 6.64 -7.66 -5.68
CA LYS A 113 7.89 -7.17 -5.05
C LYS A 113 8.61 -6.14 -5.91
N ARG A 114 8.75 -6.42 -7.21
CA ARG A 114 9.38 -5.48 -8.15
C ARG A 114 8.64 -4.15 -8.16
N THR A 115 7.32 -4.18 -8.29
CA THR A 115 6.52 -2.95 -8.32
C THR A 115 6.53 -2.21 -6.98
N ILE A 116 6.56 -2.92 -5.84
CA ILE A 116 6.74 -2.30 -4.52
C ILE A 116 8.07 -1.55 -4.44
N ASP A 117 9.16 -2.18 -4.88
CA ASP A 117 10.50 -1.56 -4.86
C ASP A 117 10.58 -0.35 -5.80
N GLU A 118 10.04 -0.46 -7.01
CA GLU A 118 9.94 0.65 -7.97
C GLU A 118 9.14 1.83 -7.39
N SER A 119 7.96 1.56 -6.82
CA SER A 119 7.13 2.60 -6.19
C SER A 119 7.82 3.25 -4.98
N LYS A 120 8.50 2.48 -4.13
CA LYS A 120 9.29 3.02 -3.00
C LYS A 120 10.46 3.88 -3.49
N GLN A 121 11.09 3.54 -4.60
CA GLN A 121 12.18 4.34 -5.17
C GLN A 121 11.70 5.70 -5.69
N LEU A 122 10.51 5.76 -6.30
CA LEU A 122 9.91 7.01 -6.80
C LEU A 122 9.58 8.03 -5.71
N VAL A 123 9.32 7.57 -4.48
CA VAL A 123 9.02 8.43 -3.32
C VAL A 123 10.10 8.39 -2.25
N SER A 124 11.28 7.89 -2.59
CA SER A 124 12.37 7.73 -1.62
C SER A 124 12.90 9.07 -1.13
N ARG A 125 13.20 9.13 0.17
CA ARG A 125 13.88 10.27 0.81
C ARG A 125 15.26 10.55 0.20
N ASP A 126 15.88 9.54 -0.40
CA ASP A 126 17.19 9.68 -1.06
C ASP A 126 17.14 10.56 -2.32
N LEU A 127 15.96 10.81 -2.88
CA LEU A 127 15.79 11.73 -4.01
C LEU A 127 16.25 13.15 -3.67
N VAL A 128 16.10 13.57 -2.41
CA VAL A 128 16.57 14.89 -1.97
C VAL A 128 18.09 14.98 -2.00
N LYS A 129 18.81 13.90 -1.68
CA LYS A 129 20.29 13.85 -1.78
C LYS A 129 20.75 13.92 -3.25
N LYS A 130 19.91 13.46 -4.18
CA LYS A 130 20.14 13.51 -5.62
C LYS A 130 19.66 14.81 -6.27
N ASP A 131 19.17 15.77 -5.47
CA ASP A 131 18.62 17.05 -5.93
C ASP A 131 17.41 16.88 -6.88
N ILE A 132 16.63 15.81 -6.68
CA ILE A 132 15.41 15.51 -7.45
C ILE A 132 14.18 15.97 -6.64
N SER A 133 13.33 16.78 -7.27
CA SER A 133 12.05 17.21 -6.72
C SER A 133 10.94 16.19 -7.01
N ILE A 134 10.00 16.05 -6.07
CA ILE A 134 8.81 15.20 -6.22
C ILE A 134 7.62 16.07 -6.62
N GLU A 135 6.88 15.62 -7.62
CA GLU A 135 5.62 16.22 -8.05
C GLU A 135 4.43 15.33 -7.73
N LYS A 136 3.23 15.91 -7.68
CA LYS A 136 1.97 15.17 -7.51
C LYS A 136 1.79 14.07 -8.57
N SER A 137 2.28 14.32 -9.80
CA SER A 137 2.28 13.35 -10.91
C SER A 137 3.03 12.07 -10.56
N VAL A 138 4.23 12.18 -9.96
CA VAL A 138 5.05 11.04 -9.54
C VAL A 138 4.36 10.21 -8.47
N VAL A 139 3.73 10.87 -7.49
CA VAL A 139 2.95 10.18 -6.44
C VAL A 139 1.76 9.41 -7.06
N ARG A 140 1.05 10.05 -7.99
CA ARG A 140 -0.06 9.39 -8.71
C ARG A 140 0.42 8.21 -9.54
N GLU A 141 1.55 8.34 -10.22
CA GLU A 141 2.17 7.28 -11.01
C GLU A 141 2.53 6.07 -10.12
N ALA A 142 3.20 6.31 -8.99
CA ALA A 142 3.52 5.26 -8.03
C ALA A 142 2.27 4.52 -7.52
N LEU A 143 1.18 5.24 -7.22
CA LEU A 143 -0.10 4.62 -6.84
C LEU A 143 -0.70 3.79 -7.99
N MET A 144 -0.68 4.31 -9.23
CA MET A 144 -1.20 3.59 -10.39
C MET A 144 -0.41 2.31 -10.68
N MET A 145 0.91 2.32 -10.48
CA MET A 145 1.73 1.11 -10.61
C MET A 145 1.31 0.04 -9.60
N LEU A 146 1.12 0.41 -8.33
CA LEU A 146 0.68 -0.52 -7.28
C LEU A 146 -0.70 -1.12 -7.61
N ILE A 147 -1.66 -0.29 -8.04
CA ILE A 147 -2.99 -0.73 -8.49
C ILE A 147 -2.87 -1.71 -9.67
N GLY A 148 -2.03 -1.39 -10.65
CA GLY A 148 -1.79 -2.25 -11.81
C GLY A 148 -1.22 -3.61 -11.41
N ALA A 149 -0.23 -3.64 -10.52
CA ALA A 149 0.35 -4.88 -10.02
C ALA A 149 -0.68 -5.76 -9.29
N VAL A 150 -1.49 -5.16 -8.40
CA VAL A 150 -2.58 -5.89 -7.73
C VAL A 150 -3.59 -6.42 -8.74
N THR A 151 -3.96 -5.63 -9.76
CA THR A 151 -4.91 -6.06 -10.81
C THR A 151 -4.38 -7.22 -11.64
N ILE A 152 -3.06 -7.27 -11.90
CA ILE A 152 -2.43 -8.38 -12.62
C ILE A 152 -2.48 -9.67 -11.77
N VAL A 153 -2.16 -9.56 -10.48
CA VAL A 153 -2.12 -10.72 -9.59
C VAL A 153 -3.51 -11.17 -9.16
N TYR A 154 -4.44 -10.24 -8.93
CA TYR A 154 -5.81 -10.49 -8.50
C TYR A 154 -6.80 -9.81 -9.48
N PRO A 155 -7.03 -10.40 -10.66
CA PRO A 155 -7.87 -9.81 -11.70
C PRO A 155 -9.35 -9.69 -11.31
N MET A 156 -9.80 -10.51 -10.36
CA MET A 156 -11.15 -10.45 -9.78
C MET A 156 -11.25 -9.45 -8.63
N GLY A 157 -10.18 -8.70 -8.36
CA GLY A 157 -10.08 -7.75 -7.27
C GLY A 157 -9.74 -8.41 -5.93
N LEU A 158 -9.62 -7.55 -4.93
CA LEU A 158 -9.41 -7.93 -3.54
C LEU A 158 -10.73 -7.86 -2.75
N PRO A 159 -10.82 -8.54 -1.59
CA PRO A 159 -11.98 -8.40 -0.72
C PRO A 159 -12.23 -6.93 -0.34
N PRO A 160 -13.50 -6.52 -0.11
CA PRO A 160 -13.84 -5.12 0.14
C PRO A 160 -13.29 -4.61 1.48
N TYR A 161 -13.01 -5.51 2.42
CA TYR A 161 -12.41 -5.21 3.71
C TYR A 161 -10.88 -5.36 3.71
N ASP A 162 -10.27 -5.71 2.57
CA ASP A 162 -8.81 -5.79 2.48
C ASP A 162 -8.23 -4.37 2.58
N PRO A 163 -7.22 -4.13 3.44
CA PRO A 163 -6.63 -2.81 3.62
C PRO A 163 -6.15 -2.17 2.32
N ILE A 164 -5.63 -2.98 1.38
CA ILE A 164 -5.15 -2.48 0.10
C ILE A 164 -6.32 -1.93 -0.72
N LYS A 165 -7.48 -2.62 -0.67
CA LYS A 165 -8.69 -2.21 -1.37
C LYS A 165 -9.26 -0.92 -0.79
N LEU A 166 -9.34 -0.84 0.54
CA LEU A 166 -9.79 0.36 1.25
C LEU A 166 -8.89 1.57 0.93
N GLU A 167 -7.57 1.39 0.93
CA GLU A 167 -6.64 2.44 0.52
C GLU A 167 -6.86 2.84 -0.95
N PHE A 168 -7.06 1.91 -1.89
CA PHE A 168 -7.33 2.28 -3.28
C PHE A 168 -8.64 3.06 -3.47
N ASP A 169 -9.66 2.73 -2.67
CA ASP A 169 -10.98 3.37 -2.74
C ASP A 169 -11.07 4.67 -1.91
N ASN A 170 -10.03 5.01 -1.14
CA ASN A 170 -9.99 6.13 -0.19
C ASN A 170 -10.99 5.97 0.98
N GLU A 171 -11.23 4.73 1.39
CA GLU A 171 -12.11 4.35 2.49
C GLU A 171 -11.31 3.84 3.71
N GLU A 172 -10.00 4.09 3.75
CA GLU A 172 -9.16 3.70 4.89
C GLU A 172 -9.57 4.42 6.19
N ASP A 173 -9.66 3.66 7.28
CA ASP A 173 -9.80 4.25 8.62
C ASP A 173 -8.42 4.62 9.17
N LEU A 174 -8.14 5.92 9.21
CA LEU A 174 -6.89 6.46 9.76
C LEU A 174 -7.02 6.83 11.25
N SER A 175 -8.17 6.59 11.88
CA SER A 175 -8.37 6.89 13.29
C SER A 175 -7.47 6.02 14.18
N GLY A 176 -6.80 6.64 15.16
CA GLY A 176 -5.85 5.95 16.05
C GLY A 176 -4.53 5.51 15.40
N THR A 177 -4.37 5.66 14.09
CA THR A 177 -3.12 5.37 13.38
C THR A 177 -2.15 6.52 13.58
N TYR A 178 -1.35 6.45 14.65
CA TYR A 178 -0.19 7.33 14.75
C TYR A 178 0.81 6.90 13.67
N VAL A 179 1.07 7.80 12.71
CA VAL A 179 2.26 7.69 11.87
C VAL A 179 3.46 7.89 12.81
N SER A 180 3.95 6.78 13.35
CA SER A 180 5.20 6.76 14.10
C SER A 180 6.30 7.17 13.13
N THR A 181 7.04 8.19 13.56
CA THR A 181 7.92 9.01 12.73
C THR A 181 9.28 8.34 12.54
#